data_AF-A0A382VQZ6-F1
#
_entry.id   AF-A0A382VQZ6-F1
#
_cell.length_a   1.000
_cell.length_b   1.000
_cell.length_c   1.000
_cell.angle_alpha   90.00
_cell.angle_beta   90.00
_cell.angle_gamma   90.00
#
_symmetry.space_group_name_H-M   'P 1'
#
loop_
_entity.id
_entity.type
_entity.pdbx_description
1 polymer ?
#
loop_
_entity_poly.entity_id
_entity_poly.type
_entity_poly.pdbx_seq_one_letter_code
_entity_poly.pdbx_strand_id
1 'polypeptide(L)'
;VRGRRVGLITNHSGIDSQLRATADNLHAHADIDLRFLFGPEHGIRGDAEDGVRVEDGVDTQTQVPAVSLYGKRRQPSPDELGQIEVLLFDIQDVGVRFYTYLSTLHYV
;
A
#
# COMPACT_ATOMS: atom_id res chain seq x y z
N VAL A 1 6.06 14.85 -1.90
CA VAL A 1 7.01 13.83 -2.41
C VAL A 1 7.44 14.08 -3.88
N ARG A 2 7.56 15.34 -4.32
CA ARG A 2 7.89 15.68 -5.71
C ARG A 2 9.28 15.17 -6.11
N GLY A 3 9.40 14.57 -7.28
CA GLY A 3 10.66 14.06 -7.85
C GLY A 3 11.23 12.85 -7.11
N ARG A 4 10.42 12.16 -6.29
CA ARG A 4 10.85 11.01 -5.48
C ARG A 4 10.28 9.72 -6.03
N ARG A 5 11.03 8.63 -5.85
CA ARG A 5 10.55 7.25 -6.00
C ARG A 5 9.76 6.88 -4.75
N VAL A 6 8.48 6.60 -4.89
CA VAL A 6 7.55 6.45 -3.78
C VAL A 6 7.07 5.02 -3.68
N GLY A 7 7.11 4.46 -2.48
CA GLY A 7 6.29 3.31 -2.09
C GLY A 7 5.09 3.78 -1.27
N LEU A 8 3.96 3.10 -1.39
CA LEU A 8 2.74 3.41 -0.63
C LEU A 8 2.22 2.17 0.07
N ILE A 9 2.12 2.20 1.41
CA ILE A 9 1.33 1.26 2.20
C ILE A 9 -0.08 1.81 2.31
N THR A 10 -1.06 1.10 1.76
CA THR A 10 -2.46 1.56 1.74
C THR A 10 -3.44 0.40 1.63
N ASN A 11 -4.73 0.71 1.76
CA ASN A 11 -5.85 -0.18 1.48
C ASN A 11 -7.04 0.65 0.95
N HIS A 12 -8.22 0.05 0.84
CA HIS A 12 -9.44 0.72 0.35
C HIS A 12 -9.85 1.98 1.15
N SER A 13 -9.32 2.19 2.37
CA SER A 13 -9.59 3.39 3.16
C SER A 13 -8.71 4.60 2.82
N GLY A 14 -7.58 4.39 2.12
CA GLY A 14 -6.69 5.45 1.67
C GLY A 14 -7.28 6.20 0.47
N ILE A 15 -8.21 7.10 0.74
CA ILE A 15 -8.97 7.87 -0.25
C ILE A 15 -9.02 9.36 0.10
N ASP A 16 -9.13 10.21 -0.91
CA ASP A 16 -9.34 11.65 -0.73
C ASP A 16 -10.81 12.00 -0.46
N SER A 17 -11.09 13.29 -0.26
CA SER A 17 -12.46 13.80 -0.03
C SER A 17 -13.42 13.63 -1.21
N GLN A 18 -12.90 13.23 -2.38
CA GLN A 18 -13.67 12.89 -3.58
C GLN A 18 -13.79 11.37 -3.78
N LEU A 19 -13.40 10.58 -2.78
CA LEU A 19 -13.39 9.11 -2.78
C LEU A 19 -12.47 8.49 -3.84
N ARG A 20 -11.42 9.22 -4.25
CA ARG A 20 -10.38 8.67 -5.13
C ARG A 20 -9.25 8.08 -4.29
N ALA A 21 -8.75 6.92 -4.68
CA ALA A 21 -7.67 6.29 -3.94
C ALA A 21 -6.38 7.11 -4.01
N THR A 22 -5.65 7.15 -2.90
CA THR A 22 -4.35 7.81 -2.81
C THR A 22 -3.36 7.24 -3.82
N ALA A 23 -3.42 5.93 -4.11
CA ALA A 23 -2.64 5.30 -5.17
C ALA A 23 -2.88 5.96 -6.54
N ASP A 24 -4.14 6.21 -6.90
CA ASP A 24 -4.52 6.77 -8.21
C ASP A 24 -4.10 8.25 -8.30
N ASN A 25 -4.30 9.01 -7.21
CA ASN A 25 -3.89 10.40 -7.13
C ASN A 25 -2.36 10.57 -7.24
N LEU A 26 -1.58 9.70 -6.60
CA LEU A 26 -0.12 9.72 -6.69
C LEU A 26 0.35 9.29 -8.09
N HIS A 27 -0.24 8.24 -8.66
CA HIS A 27 0.11 7.73 -9.98
C HIS A 27 -0.18 8.74 -11.11
N ALA A 28 -1.30 9.47 -11.03
CA ALA A 28 -1.68 10.46 -12.04
C ALA A 28 -0.80 11.72 -12.04
N HIS A 29 0.02 11.93 -11.00
CA HIS A 29 0.80 13.14 -10.83
C HIS A 29 2.18 13.01 -11.50
N ALA A 30 2.43 13.77 -12.57
CA ALA A 30 3.62 13.63 -13.43
C ALA A 30 4.98 13.71 -12.69
N ASP A 31 5.06 14.47 -11.60
CA ASP A 31 6.29 14.60 -10.81
C ASP A 31 6.46 13.52 -9.71
N ILE A 32 5.64 12.47 -9.69
CA ILE A 32 5.71 11.41 -8.68
C ILE A 32 5.94 10.08 -9.39
N ASP A 33 6.97 9.36 -8.95
CA ASP A 33 7.31 8.04 -9.47
C ASP A 33 6.84 6.98 -8.46
N LEU A 34 5.59 6.53 -8.59
CA LEU A 34 5.00 5.52 -7.72
C LEU A 34 5.47 4.12 -8.15
N ARG A 35 6.33 3.50 -7.35
CA ARG A 35 7.03 2.26 -7.69
C ARG A 35 6.40 1.00 -7.14
N PHE A 36 5.86 1.07 -5.93
CA PHE A 36 5.28 -0.08 -5.23
C PHE A 36 4.05 0.34 -4.44
N LEU A 37 3.05 -0.53 -4.47
CA LEU A 37 1.93 -0.52 -3.55
C LEU A 37 2.09 -1.71 -2.60
N PHE A 38 1.91 -1.47 -1.30
CA PHE A 38 2.01 -2.48 -0.26
C PHE A 38 0.66 -2.62 0.44
N GLY A 39 0.03 -3.78 0.30
CA GLY A 39 -1.29 -4.07 0.86
C GLY A 39 -1.22 -4.93 2.12
N PRO A 40 -2.03 -4.65 3.16
CA PRO A 40 -2.19 -5.53 4.32
C PRO A 40 -3.16 -6.69 4.01
N GLU A 41 -3.88 -7.19 5.03
CA GLU A 41 -4.73 -8.40 5.01
C GLU A 41 -5.78 -8.48 3.87
N HIS A 42 -6.41 -7.37 3.49
CA HIS A 42 -7.46 -7.31 2.45
C HIS A 42 -6.96 -6.73 1.12
N GLY A 43 -5.63 -6.65 0.95
CA GLY A 43 -5.03 -6.05 -0.23
C GLY A 43 -5.25 -4.53 -0.31
N ILE A 44 -4.88 -3.98 -1.47
CA ILE A 44 -4.84 -2.52 -1.68
C ILE A 44 -6.24 -1.99 -2.04
N ARG A 45 -7.04 -2.76 -2.80
CA ARG A 45 -8.35 -2.31 -3.31
C ARG A 45 -9.53 -2.86 -2.51
N GLY A 46 -9.30 -3.69 -1.49
CA GLY A 46 -10.36 -4.29 -0.68
C GLY A 46 -11.20 -5.32 -1.43
N ASP A 47 -10.63 -5.90 -2.48
CA ASP A 47 -11.23 -6.90 -3.36
C ASP A 47 -11.03 -8.34 -2.85
N ALA A 48 -10.25 -8.53 -1.78
CA ALA A 48 -10.04 -9.82 -1.13
C ALA A 48 -10.97 -10.01 0.08
N GLU A 49 -11.68 -11.14 0.10
CA GLU A 49 -12.52 -11.56 1.23
C GLU A 49 -11.70 -11.89 2.48
N ASP A 50 -12.35 -11.87 3.65
CA ASP A 50 -11.74 -12.21 4.94
C ASP A 50 -11.10 -13.60 4.92
N GLY A 51 -9.84 -13.67 5.32
CA GLY A 51 -9.07 -14.92 5.38
C GLY A 51 -8.57 -15.42 4.02
N VAL A 52 -8.88 -14.74 2.92
CA VAL A 52 -8.28 -15.03 1.61
C VAL A 52 -6.88 -14.43 1.56
N ARG A 53 -5.93 -15.25 1.11
CA ARG A 53 -4.55 -14.80 0.99
C ARG A 53 -4.41 -13.93 -0.26
N VAL A 54 -4.07 -12.65 -0.05
CA VAL A 54 -3.66 -11.77 -1.14
C VAL A 54 -2.23 -12.11 -1.52
N GLU A 55 -2.02 -12.47 -2.78
CA GLU A 55 -0.68 -12.68 -3.35
C GLU A 55 -0.14 -11.38 -3.96
N ASP A 56 1.18 -11.35 -4.19
CA ASP A 56 1.79 -10.27 -4.96
C ASP A 56 1.19 -10.25 -6.38
N GLY A 57 1.09 -9.07 -6.96
CA GLY A 57 0.46 -8.87 -8.26
C GLY A 57 0.73 -7.50 -8.83
N VAL A 58 -0.20 -7.04 -9.67
CA VAL A 58 -0.15 -5.72 -10.30
C VAL A 58 -1.50 -5.06 -10.08
N ASP A 59 -1.48 -3.81 -9.63
CA ASP A 59 -2.71 -3.04 -9.48
C ASP A 59 -3.32 -2.75 -10.85
N THR A 60 -4.58 -3.12 -11.06
CA THR A 60 -5.22 -3.07 -12.38
C THR A 60 -5.40 -1.65 -12.90
N GLN A 61 -5.57 -0.66 -12.00
CA GLN A 61 -5.79 0.74 -12.38
C GLN A 61 -4.49 1.47 -12.72
N THR A 62 -3.45 1.28 -11.91
CA THR A 62 -2.18 2.01 -12.04
C THR A 62 -1.07 1.22 -12.74
N GLN A 63 -1.24 -0.09 -12.90
CA GLN A 63 -0.21 -1.03 -13.37
C GLN A 63 1.06 -1.06 -12.52
N VAL A 64 1.00 -0.50 -11.30
CA VAL A 64 2.10 -0.50 -10.34
C VAL A 64 2.16 -1.87 -9.64
N PRO A 65 3.37 -2.44 -9.41
CA PRO A 65 3.54 -3.64 -8.61
C PRO A 65 2.84 -3.53 -7.24
N ALA A 66 2.02 -4.53 -6.94
CA ALA A 66 1.29 -4.68 -5.70
C ALA A 66 1.90 -5.82 -4.87
N VAL A 67 2.34 -5.52 -3.65
CA VAL A 67 3.02 -6.46 -2.77
C VAL A 67 2.18 -6.69 -1.52
N SER A 68 1.93 -7.96 -1.21
CA SER A 68 1.17 -8.37 -0.02
C SER A 68 2.07 -8.43 1.21
N LEU A 69 1.73 -7.64 2.23
CA LEU A 69 2.36 -7.64 3.55
C LEU A 69 1.55 -8.46 4.57
N TYR A 70 0.82 -9.47 4.10
CA TYR A 70 0.04 -10.37 4.95
C TYR A 70 0.57 -11.82 4.97
N GLY A 71 0.35 -12.50 6.10
CA GLY A 71 0.76 -13.89 6.30
C GLY A 71 2.25 -14.05 6.58
N LYS A 72 2.97 -14.73 5.67
CA LYS A 72 4.41 -15.05 5.83
C LYS A 72 5.30 -13.82 5.64
N ARG A 73 4.85 -12.86 4.84
CA ARG A 73 5.54 -11.61 4.56
C ARG A 73 4.80 -10.50 5.30
N ARG A 74 5.50 -9.75 6.14
CA ARG A 74 4.90 -8.67 6.96
C ARG A 74 5.58 -7.32 6.80
N GLN A 75 6.63 -7.28 6.00
CA GLN A 75 7.42 -6.09 5.69
C GLN A 75 7.90 -6.15 4.23
N PRO A 76 8.12 -4.99 3.58
CA PRO A 76 8.79 -4.92 2.29
C PRO A 76 10.17 -5.60 2.34
N SER A 77 10.64 -6.10 1.18
CA SER A 77 12.00 -6.65 1.10
C SER A 77 13.04 -5.52 1.05
N PRO A 78 14.30 -5.77 1.45
CA PRO A 78 15.37 -4.79 1.27
C PRO A 78 15.53 -4.31 -0.18
N ASP A 79 15.31 -5.19 -1.16
CA ASP A 79 15.41 -4.85 -2.59
C ASP A 79 14.29 -3.92 -3.06
N GLU A 80 13.08 -4.06 -2.53
CA GLU A 80 11.97 -3.13 -2.78
C GLU A 80 12.23 -1.78 -2.12
N LEU A 81 12.70 -1.79 -0.87
CA LEU A 81 13.05 -0.56 -0.15
C LEU A 81 14.21 0.19 -0.83
N GLY A 82 15.19 -0.51 -1.38
CA GLY A 82 16.30 0.10 -2.13
C GLY A 82 15.85 0.79 -3.44
N GLN A 83 14.67 0.47 -3.94
CA GLN A 83 14.10 1.06 -5.15
C GLN A 83 13.25 2.31 -4.88
N ILE A 84 12.93 2.61 -3.61
CA ILE A 84 12.16 3.79 -3.21
C ILE A 84 12.99 4.73 -2.34
N GLU A 85 12.58 5.99 -2.28
CA GLU A 85 13.21 7.04 -1.46
C GLU A 85 12.30 7.49 -0.33
N VAL A 86 10.98 7.33 -0.51
CA VAL A 86 9.97 7.67 0.48
C VAL A 86 8.94 6.56 0.51
N LEU A 87 8.63 6.08 1.72
CA LEU A 87 7.52 5.18 1.97
C LEU A 87 6.42 5.96 2.67
N LEU A 88 5.26 6.04 2.04
CA LEU A 88 4.06 6.66 2.58
C LEU A 88 3.18 5.60 3.22
N PHE A 89 2.47 5.99 4.29
CA PHE A 89 1.47 5.15 4.95
C PHE A 89 0.15 5.92 4.97
N ASP A 90 -0.89 5.36 4.38
CA ASP A 90 -2.22 5.95 4.32
C ASP A 90 -3.30 4.87 4.47
N ILE A 91 -3.68 4.63 5.72
CA ILE A 91 -4.71 3.66 6.13
C ILE A 91 -5.46 4.26 7.32
N GLN A 92 -6.80 4.24 7.27
CA GLN A 92 -7.64 4.52 8.42
C GLN A 92 -7.63 3.34 9.39
N ASP A 93 -7.11 3.55 10.60
CA ASP A 93 -7.18 2.58 11.69
C ASP A 93 -8.39 2.86 12.60
N VAL A 94 -8.79 1.88 13.43
CA VAL A 94 -9.95 1.99 14.33
C VAL A 94 -9.57 2.05 15.82
N GLY A 95 -8.27 2.12 16.15
CA GLY A 95 -7.78 2.39 17.50
C GLY A 95 -7.83 1.20 18.46
N VAL A 96 -7.88 -0.03 17.95
CA VAL A 96 -7.92 -1.25 18.76
C VAL A 96 -6.75 -2.19 18.42
N ARG A 97 -6.13 -2.75 19.45
CA ARG A 97 -4.88 -3.50 19.32
C ARG A 97 -4.96 -4.74 18.41
N PHE A 98 -6.13 -5.36 18.33
CA PHE A 98 -6.32 -6.58 17.54
C PHE A 98 -6.63 -6.30 16.06
N TYR A 99 -6.77 -5.03 15.67
CA TYR A 99 -6.75 -4.61 14.27
C TYR A 99 -5.30 -4.44 13.82
N THR A 100 -4.91 -5.16 12.76
CA THR A 100 -3.50 -5.44 12.47
C THR A 100 -2.79 -4.36 11.64
N TYR A 101 -3.49 -3.30 11.18
CA TYR A 101 -2.91 -2.28 10.31
C TYR A 101 -1.74 -1.52 10.97
N LEU A 102 -1.86 -1.17 12.26
CA LEU A 102 -0.73 -0.57 12.99
C LEU A 102 0.44 -1.53 13.17
N SER A 103 0.20 -2.85 13.17
CA SER A 103 1.29 -3.82 13.19
C SER A 103 2.05 -3.79 11.86
N THR A 104 1.37 -3.59 10.72
CA THR A 104 2.04 -3.37 9.42
C THR A 104 2.94 -2.14 9.47
N LEU A 105 2.51 -1.03 10.07
CA LEU A 105 3.36 0.15 10.26
C LEU A 105 4.58 -0.15 11.15
N HIS A 106 4.41 -0.97 12.19
CA HIS A 106 5.51 -1.31 13.10
C HIS A 106 6.61 -2.17 12.46
N TYR A 107 6.26 -3.01 11.48
CA TYR A 107 7.21 -3.90 10.80
C TYR A 107 8.05 -3.21 9.72
N VAL A 108 7.75 -1.95 9.42
CA VAL A 108 8.31 -1.15 8.34
C VAL A 108 9.28 -0.12 8.90
#